data_AF-A0A1Q5SPR6-F1
#
_entry.id   AF-A0A1Q5SPR6-F1
#
_cell.length_a   1.000
_cell.length_b   1.000
_cell.length_c   1.000
_cell.angle_alpha   90.00
_cell.angle_beta   90.00
_cell.angle_gamma   90.00
#
_symmetry.space_group_name_H-M   'P 1'
#
loop_
_entity.id
_entity.type
_entity.pdbx_description
1 polymer ?
#
loop_
_entity_poly.entity_id
_entity_poly.type
_entity_poly.pdbx_seq_one_letter_code
_entity_poly.pdbx_strand_id
1 'polypeptide(L)'
;MTTSHDTDVSEDDSLMAQANEQLERELLQKRDVAVVIGATRAKSSRQVALDAFLNWLRLAMIDIRGLTYPSSIITTAHGDLILDPQLRGQLYHNGTTLTNFSLGGAFLFAYNFVSAATCCDRHRPKSWRATARQVQQIWEEALGKQKDTVLPLLVDLLWKHAYSAEAEMIGPRLELSARR
;
A
#
# COMPACT_ATOMS: atom_id res chain seq x y z
N MET A 1 43.75 -31.39 18.10
CA MET A 1 43.58 -31.29 16.64
C MET A 1 42.30 -30.52 16.38
N THR A 2 42.40 -29.24 16.08
CA THR A 2 41.26 -28.35 15.81
C THR A 2 41.48 -27.74 14.43
N THR A 3 40.73 -28.22 13.44
CA THR A 3 40.71 -27.62 12.10
C THR A 3 39.54 -26.66 12.04
N SER A 4 39.84 -25.36 12.09
CA SER A 4 38.92 -24.28 11.79
C SER A 4 38.52 -24.36 10.32
N HIS A 5 37.22 -24.41 10.05
CA HIS A 5 36.68 -24.36 8.69
C HIS A 5 36.14 -22.95 8.47
N ASP A 6 36.98 -22.09 7.90
CA ASP A 6 36.57 -20.75 7.48
C ASP A 6 35.61 -20.88 6.30
N THR A 7 34.35 -20.49 6.52
CA THR A 7 33.36 -20.34 5.46
C THR A 7 33.71 -19.12 4.62
N ASP A 8 34.40 -19.40 3.51
CA ASP A 8 34.64 -18.44 2.44
C ASP A 8 33.29 -18.06 1.81
N VAL A 9 32.81 -16.86 2.14
CA VAL A 9 31.63 -16.28 1.51
C VAL A 9 32.07 -15.81 0.14
N SER A 10 31.67 -16.54 -0.90
CA SER A 10 31.96 -16.26 -2.32
C SER A 10 31.87 -14.77 -2.63
N GLU A 11 32.91 -14.22 -3.27
CA GLU A 11 32.99 -12.80 -3.65
C GLU A 11 31.77 -12.34 -4.47
N ASP A 12 31.17 -13.25 -5.25
CA ASP A 12 29.92 -13.03 -5.99
C ASP A 12 28.72 -12.74 -5.08
N ASP A 13 28.59 -13.41 -3.93
CA ASP A 13 27.50 -13.16 -2.98
C ASP A 13 27.65 -11.78 -2.32
N SER A 14 28.90 -11.32 -2.12
CA SER A 14 29.21 -10.00 -1.58
C SER A 14 28.92 -8.88 -2.58
N LEU A 15 29.27 -9.10 -3.86
CA LEU A 15 29.00 -8.18 -4.96
C LEU A 15 27.49 -8.01 -5.19
N MET A 16 26.72 -9.10 -5.13
CA MET A 16 25.26 -9.05 -5.26
C MET A 16 24.60 -8.34 -4.08
N ALA A 17 25.09 -8.54 -2.85
CA ALA A 17 24.59 -7.84 -1.67
C ALA A 17 24.88 -6.33 -1.75
N GLN A 18 26.06 -5.93 -2.21
CA GLN A 18 26.43 -4.53 -2.41
C GLN A 18 25.62 -3.87 -3.52
N ALA A 19 25.41 -4.57 -4.64
CA ALA A 19 24.56 -4.08 -5.73
C ALA A 19 23.11 -3.89 -5.27
N ASN A 20 22.60 -4.80 -4.44
CA ASN A 20 21.25 -4.70 -3.91
C ASN A 20 21.11 -3.56 -2.87
N GLU A 21 22.10 -3.36 -1.99
CA GLU A 21 22.14 -2.19 -1.10
C GLU A 21 22.27 -0.88 -1.85
N GLN A 22 23.06 -0.84 -2.92
CA GLN A 22 23.24 0.36 -3.73
C GLN A 22 21.98 0.68 -4.53
N LEU A 23 21.31 -0.33 -5.07
CA LEU A 23 19.99 -0.19 -5.69
C LEU A 23 18.95 0.29 -4.66
N GLU A 24 18.95 -0.25 -3.44
CA GLU A 24 18.07 0.24 -2.37
C GLU A 24 18.35 1.72 -2.01
N ARG A 25 19.60 2.15 -2.00
CA ARG A 25 19.98 3.56 -1.75
C ARG A 25 19.57 4.48 -2.89
N GLU A 26 19.69 4.04 -4.14
CA GLU A 26 19.25 4.80 -5.33
C GLU A 26 17.72 4.87 -5.42
N LEU A 27 17.02 3.79 -5.07
CA LEU A 27 15.56 3.74 -4.94
C LEU A 27 15.05 4.53 -3.72
N LEU A 28 15.90 4.83 -2.73
CA LEU A 28 15.54 5.75 -1.66
C LEU A 28 15.62 7.22 -2.10
N GLN A 29 16.36 7.51 -3.17
CA GLN A 29 16.49 8.85 -3.77
C GLN A 29 15.47 9.13 -4.90
N LYS A 30 14.90 8.10 -5.54
CA LYS A 30 13.78 8.22 -6.48
C LYS A 30 12.50 7.69 -5.85
N ARG A 31 11.33 8.17 -6.27
CA ARG A 31 10.03 7.62 -5.83
C ARG A 31 9.74 6.25 -6.46
N ASP A 32 10.77 5.49 -6.79
CA ASP A 32 10.67 4.26 -7.56
C ASP A 32 10.55 3.11 -6.57
N VAL A 33 9.52 2.27 -6.75
CA VAL A 33 9.31 1.09 -5.92
C VAL A 33 9.88 -0.12 -6.64
N ALA A 34 10.89 -0.76 -6.04
CA ALA A 34 11.30 -2.09 -6.47
C ALA A 34 10.64 -3.15 -5.60
N VAL A 35 10.09 -4.19 -6.26
CA VAL A 35 9.58 -5.38 -5.60
C VAL A 35 10.42 -6.57 -6.03
N VAL A 36 11.06 -7.22 -5.07
CA VAL A 36 11.83 -8.43 -5.30
C VAL A 36 10.92 -9.65 -5.12
N ILE A 37 10.82 -10.48 -6.16
CA ILE A 37 9.99 -11.68 -6.17
C ILE A 37 10.90 -12.89 -6.30
N GLY A 38 10.92 -13.72 -5.27
CA GLY A 38 11.80 -14.89 -5.17
C GLY A 38 12.78 -14.78 -3.99
N ALA A 39 12.58 -15.66 -2.99
CA ALA A 39 13.39 -15.90 -1.80
C ALA A 39 13.84 -14.69 -0.94
N THR A 40 13.21 -14.55 0.23
CA THR A 40 13.76 -13.81 1.37
C THR A 40 14.91 -14.61 2.00
N ARG A 41 16.15 -14.11 1.90
CA ARG A 41 17.33 -14.46 2.72
C ARG A 41 17.83 -15.92 2.78
N ALA A 42 17.20 -16.89 2.12
CA ALA A 42 17.69 -18.28 2.06
C ALA A 42 18.39 -18.57 0.72
N LYS A 43 19.54 -19.25 0.78
CA LYS A 43 20.53 -19.58 -0.28
C LYS A 43 20.02 -20.35 -1.52
N SER A 44 18.72 -20.41 -1.77
CA SER A 44 18.19 -20.94 -3.04
C SER A 44 17.12 -20.01 -3.58
N SER A 45 17.52 -19.20 -4.57
CA SER A 45 16.59 -18.42 -5.38
C SER A 45 15.68 -19.38 -6.15
N ARG A 46 14.48 -19.62 -5.62
CA ARG A 46 13.45 -20.36 -6.35
C ARG A 46 13.00 -19.48 -7.51
N GLN A 47 13.27 -19.92 -8.74
CA GLN A 47 12.76 -19.27 -9.94
C GLN A 47 11.23 -19.16 -9.86
N VAL A 48 10.72 -17.98 -10.17
CA VAL A 48 9.28 -17.70 -10.22
C VAL A 48 8.80 -18.05 -11.62
N ALA A 49 7.86 -18.98 -11.73
CA ALA A 49 7.26 -19.32 -13.00
C ALA A 49 6.50 -18.11 -13.57
N LEU A 50 6.50 -17.94 -14.89
CA LEU A 50 5.91 -16.76 -15.55
C LEU A 50 4.43 -16.58 -15.22
N ASP A 51 3.67 -17.68 -15.18
CA ASP A 51 2.26 -17.69 -14.79
C ASP A 51 2.06 -17.23 -13.34
N ALA A 52 2.90 -17.67 -12.42
CA ALA A 52 2.89 -17.23 -11.02
C ALA A 52 3.23 -15.73 -10.92
N PHE A 53 4.18 -15.24 -11.70
CA PHE A 53 4.52 -13.82 -11.79
C PHE A 53 3.36 -12.98 -12.35
N LEU A 54 2.76 -13.41 -13.46
CA LEU A 54 1.62 -12.72 -14.07
C LEU A 54 0.38 -12.72 -13.15
N ASN A 55 0.15 -13.81 -12.43
CA ASN A 55 -0.92 -13.88 -11.44
C ASN A 55 -0.64 -12.95 -10.26
N TRP A 56 0.59 -12.92 -9.76
CA TRP A 56 1.01 -11.97 -8.75
C TRP A 56 0.82 -10.52 -9.22
N LEU A 57 1.26 -10.16 -10.43
CA LEU A 57 1.05 -8.83 -11.02
C LEU A 57 -0.43 -8.41 -11.01
N ARG A 58 -1.33 -9.33 -11.36
CA ARG A 58 -2.78 -9.06 -11.39
C ARG A 58 -3.41 -8.88 -10.01
N LEU A 59 -2.86 -9.52 -8.98
CA LEU A 59 -3.45 -9.51 -7.63
C LEU A 59 -2.77 -8.50 -6.70
N ALA A 60 -1.48 -8.24 -6.93
CA ALA A 60 -0.63 -7.47 -6.06
C ALA A 60 -0.37 -6.05 -6.57
N MET A 61 -0.76 -5.70 -7.80
CA MET A 61 -0.53 -4.37 -8.37
C MET A 61 -1.77 -3.77 -9.02
N ILE A 62 -1.88 -2.44 -8.94
CA ILE A 62 -3.00 -1.65 -9.50
C ILE A 62 -2.59 -0.51 -10.43
N ASP A 63 -1.29 -0.27 -10.62
CA ASP A 63 -0.80 0.88 -11.40
C ASP A 63 -0.14 0.45 -12.71
N ILE A 64 -0.50 -0.71 -13.25
CA ILE A 64 0.03 -1.18 -14.54
C ILE A 64 -1.06 -1.13 -15.59
N ARG A 65 -1.03 -0.06 -16.39
CA ARG A 65 -1.94 0.13 -17.52
C ARG A 65 -1.91 -1.07 -18.47
N GLY A 66 -3.09 -1.60 -18.78
CA GLY A 66 -3.26 -2.78 -19.64
C GLY A 66 -3.19 -4.13 -18.93
N LEU A 67 -2.86 -4.17 -17.62
CA LEU A 67 -2.95 -5.37 -16.79
C LEU A 67 -3.98 -5.18 -15.68
N THR A 68 -3.78 -4.16 -14.86
CA THR A 68 -4.62 -3.81 -13.72
C THR A 68 -4.55 -2.30 -13.53
N TYR A 69 -5.63 -1.61 -13.91
CA TYR A 69 -5.76 -0.18 -13.68
C TYR A 69 -7.21 0.10 -13.25
N PRO A 70 -7.44 0.80 -12.13
CA PRO A 70 -8.77 1.11 -11.66
C PRO A 70 -9.58 1.85 -12.72
N SER A 71 -10.84 1.48 -12.87
CA SER A 71 -11.79 2.18 -13.73
C SER A 71 -12.09 3.61 -13.25
N SER A 72 -11.96 3.86 -11.95
CA SER A 72 -12.19 5.17 -11.34
C SER A 72 -11.27 5.40 -10.14
N ILE A 73 -10.45 6.45 -10.23
CA ILE A 73 -9.48 6.84 -9.22
C ILE A 73 -9.46 8.36 -9.04
N ILE A 74 -9.38 8.82 -7.80
CA ILE A 74 -9.18 10.22 -7.45
C ILE A 74 -7.82 10.35 -6.75
N THR A 75 -6.84 10.88 -7.48
CA THR A 75 -5.49 11.09 -6.96
C THR A 75 -5.42 12.32 -6.07
N THR A 76 -4.82 12.16 -4.90
CA THR A 76 -4.59 13.22 -3.90
C THR A 76 -3.12 13.30 -3.53
N ALA A 77 -2.67 14.40 -2.91
CA ALA A 77 -1.30 14.52 -2.42
C ALA A 77 -0.99 13.52 -1.28
N HIS A 78 -2.04 12.96 -0.67
CA HIS A 78 -1.95 12.05 0.47
C HIS A 78 -2.12 10.57 0.09
N GLY A 79 -2.41 10.28 -1.18
CA GLY A 79 -2.73 8.95 -1.70
C GLY A 79 -3.90 8.99 -2.68
N ASP A 80 -4.33 7.84 -3.17
CA ASP A 80 -5.46 7.76 -4.10
C ASP A 80 -6.69 7.17 -3.42
N LEU A 81 -7.86 7.76 -3.68
CA LEU A 81 -9.16 7.16 -3.41
C LEU A 81 -9.60 6.37 -4.65
N ILE A 82 -9.79 5.06 -4.50
CA ILE A 82 -10.16 4.16 -5.58
C ILE A 82 -11.64 3.82 -5.44
N LEU A 83 -12.43 4.20 -6.44
CA LEU A 83 -13.88 4.01 -6.49
C LEU A 83 -14.29 2.78 -7.28
N ASP A 84 -13.32 2.01 -7.77
CA ASP A 84 -13.56 0.79 -8.53
C ASP A 84 -14.26 -0.28 -7.66
N PRO A 85 -15.48 -0.72 -8.01
CA PRO A 85 -16.21 -1.73 -7.25
C PRO A 85 -15.46 -3.06 -7.10
N GLN A 86 -14.60 -3.42 -8.05
CA GLN A 86 -13.83 -4.68 -8.01
C GLN A 86 -12.69 -4.63 -7.00
N LEU A 87 -12.24 -3.43 -6.64
CA LEU A 87 -11.12 -3.23 -5.73
C LEU A 87 -11.56 -2.89 -4.31
N ARG A 88 -12.88 -2.86 -4.02
CA ARG A 88 -13.40 -2.49 -2.69
C ARG A 88 -12.73 -3.25 -1.55
N GLY A 89 -12.40 -2.51 -0.50
CA GLY A 89 -11.75 -3.04 0.69
C GLY A 89 -10.27 -3.35 0.54
N GLN A 90 -9.70 -3.20 -0.67
CA GLN A 90 -8.28 -3.41 -0.89
C GLN A 90 -7.48 -2.15 -0.57
N LEU A 91 -6.36 -2.35 0.10
CA LEU A 91 -5.44 -1.30 0.45
C LEU A 91 -4.14 -1.53 -0.29
N TYR A 92 -3.60 -0.46 -0.86
CA TYR A 92 -2.37 -0.46 -1.60
C TYR A 92 -1.41 0.54 -0.99
N HIS A 93 -0.12 0.30 -1.19
CA HIS A 93 0.93 1.25 -0.88
C HIS A 93 1.82 1.36 -2.12
N ASN A 94 1.93 2.57 -2.67
CA ASN A 94 2.63 2.85 -3.91
C ASN A 94 2.31 1.84 -5.04
N GLY A 95 1.01 1.56 -5.22
CA GLY A 95 0.51 0.67 -6.27
C GLY A 95 0.60 -0.82 -5.95
N THR A 96 1.07 -1.21 -4.77
CA THR A 96 1.23 -2.63 -4.36
C THR A 96 0.26 -3.03 -3.24
N THR A 97 -0.39 -4.18 -3.33
CA THR A 97 -1.42 -4.64 -2.38
C THR A 97 -0.86 -4.93 -0.99
N LEU A 98 -1.54 -4.45 0.04
CA LEU A 98 -1.27 -4.76 1.44
C LEU A 98 -2.07 -6.01 1.86
N THR A 99 -1.51 -7.20 1.59
CA THR A 99 -2.19 -8.49 1.76
C THR A 99 -2.45 -8.93 3.20
N ASN A 100 -1.82 -8.30 4.20
CA ASN A 100 -1.97 -8.65 5.63
C ASN A 100 -2.54 -7.50 6.47
N PHE A 101 -3.27 -6.57 5.85
CA PHE A 101 -3.78 -5.39 6.52
C PHE A 101 -5.26 -5.56 6.89
N SER A 102 -5.52 -6.03 8.12
CA SER A 102 -6.87 -6.06 8.68
C SER A 102 -7.03 -4.89 9.67
N LEU A 103 -7.53 -3.75 9.20
CA LEU A 103 -7.86 -2.59 10.03
C LEU A 103 -9.21 -2.80 10.73
N GLY A 104 -9.35 -3.83 11.54
CA GLY A 104 -10.47 -3.98 12.49
C GLY A 104 -11.91 -3.90 11.94
N GLY A 105 -12.11 -3.91 10.62
CA GLY A 105 -13.42 -3.71 9.97
C GLY A 105 -13.29 -3.69 8.45
N ALA A 106 -14.43 -3.77 7.76
CA ALA A 106 -14.48 -3.77 6.30
C ALA A 106 -14.36 -2.33 5.76
N PHE A 107 -13.34 -2.10 4.94
CA PHE A 107 -13.25 -0.91 4.10
C PHE A 107 -14.23 -1.07 2.93
N LEU A 108 -15.07 -0.06 2.69
CA LEU A 108 -15.99 0.00 1.57
C LEU A 108 -15.29 0.48 0.29
N PHE A 109 -14.30 1.36 0.41
CA PHE A 109 -13.52 1.85 -0.71
C PHE A 109 -12.09 1.27 -0.70
N ALA A 110 -11.39 1.40 -1.82
CA ALA A 110 -9.98 1.09 -1.89
C ALA A 110 -9.13 2.35 -1.78
N TYR A 111 -7.90 2.18 -1.29
CA TYR A 111 -6.97 3.28 -1.09
C TYR A 111 -5.58 2.89 -1.55
N ASN A 112 -4.89 3.78 -2.23
CA ASN A 112 -3.45 3.68 -2.47
C ASN A 112 -2.71 4.71 -1.64
N PHE A 113 -1.99 4.26 -0.62
CA PHE A 113 -1.25 5.14 0.29
C PHE A 113 0.12 5.49 -0.27
N VAL A 114 0.52 6.76 -0.12
CA VAL A 114 1.84 7.26 -0.57
C VAL A 114 2.91 7.28 0.53
N SER A 115 2.52 7.06 1.79
CA SER A 115 3.40 7.23 2.96
C SER A 115 3.66 5.90 3.67
N ALA A 116 4.94 5.60 3.90
CA ALA A 116 5.38 4.40 4.60
C ALA A 116 5.00 4.38 6.10
N ALA A 117 4.61 5.51 6.69
CA ALA A 117 4.20 5.56 8.10
C ALA A 117 2.91 4.74 8.38
N THR A 118 2.13 4.48 7.34
CA THR A 118 0.95 3.61 7.36
C THR A 118 1.24 2.21 6.83
N CYS A 119 2.43 1.99 6.24
CA CYS A 119 2.83 0.69 5.71
C CYS A 119 3.32 -0.24 6.85
N CYS A 120 2.62 -1.37 6.98
CA CYS A 120 2.94 -2.42 7.95
C CYS A 120 4.26 -3.09 7.57
N ASP A 121 5.25 -3.00 8.46
CA ASP A 121 6.18 -4.12 8.60
C ASP A 121 5.48 -5.20 9.44
N ARG A 122 5.01 -6.20 8.71
CA ARG A 122 4.46 -7.52 9.08
C ARG A 122 3.38 -7.71 10.15
N HIS A 123 3.11 -6.90 11.17
CA HIS A 123 2.08 -7.30 12.18
C HIS A 123 1.17 -6.23 12.82
N ARG A 124 1.27 -4.94 12.51
CA ARG A 124 0.27 -3.91 12.93
C ARG A 124 0.63 -2.56 12.31
N PRO A 125 -0.33 -1.70 11.92
CA PRO A 125 -0.01 -0.31 11.61
C PRO A 125 0.68 0.32 12.83
N LYS A 126 1.86 0.92 12.63
CA LYS A 126 2.63 1.60 13.69
C LYS A 126 1.80 2.65 14.45
N SER A 127 0.77 3.24 13.83
CA SER A 127 -0.38 3.77 14.56
C SER A 127 -1.66 3.83 13.71
N TRP A 128 -2.75 3.26 14.23
CA TRP A 128 -4.12 3.43 13.70
C TRP A 128 -4.46 4.90 13.43
N ARG A 129 -3.99 5.80 14.32
CA ARG A 129 -4.23 7.23 14.21
C ARG A 129 -3.63 7.82 12.94
N ALA A 130 -2.41 7.45 12.56
CA ALA A 130 -1.77 7.98 11.35
C ALA A 130 -2.53 7.56 10.09
N THR A 131 -2.96 6.30 10.02
CA THR A 131 -3.80 5.79 8.94
C THR A 131 -5.13 6.53 8.86
N ALA A 132 -5.81 6.72 9.99
CA ALA A 132 -7.04 7.50 10.04
C ALA A 132 -6.86 8.94 9.54
N ARG A 133 -5.75 9.61 9.90
CA ARG A 133 -5.47 10.96 9.37
C ARG A 133 -5.26 10.95 7.87
N GLN A 134 -4.54 9.96 7.36
CA GLN A 134 -4.25 9.88 5.93
C GLN A 134 -5.53 9.62 5.12
N VAL A 135 -6.37 8.68 5.57
CA VAL A 135 -7.69 8.43 4.97
C VAL A 135 -8.54 9.70 4.97
N GLN A 136 -8.59 10.41 6.11
CA GLN A 136 -9.31 11.68 6.19
C GLN A 136 -8.79 12.71 5.18
N GLN A 137 -7.47 12.90 5.10
CA GLN A 137 -6.86 13.87 4.17
C GLN A 137 -7.15 13.51 2.70
N ILE A 138 -7.15 12.22 2.36
CA ILE A 138 -7.56 11.74 1.04
C ILE A 138 -9.01 12.13 0.77
N TRP A 139 -9.94 11.91 1.72
CA TRP A 139 -11.34 12.29 1.55
C TRP A 139 -11.56 13.80 1.44
N GLU A 140 -10.87 14.60 2.26
CA GLU A 140 -10.96 16.07 2.22
C GLU A 140 -10.46 16.63 0.89
N GLU A 141 -9.31 16.15 0.40
CA GLU A 141 -8.78 16.60 -0.89
C GLU A 141 -9.60 16.07 -2.07
N ALA A 142 -10.09 14.82 -2.00
CA ALA A 142 -10.99 14.27 -3.00
C ALA A 142 -12.29 15.07 -3.09
N LEU A 143 -12.87 15.46 -1.95
CA LEU A 143 -14.04 16.33 -1.89
C LEU A 143 -13.75 17.71 -2.49
N GLY A 144 -12.57 18.26 -2.26
CA GLY A 144 -12.11 19.51 -2.87
C GLY A 144 -11.96 19.42 -4.40
N LYS A 145 -11.54 18.26 -4.92
CA LYS A 145 -11.31 18.05 -6.36
C LYS A 145 -12.56 17.67 -7.15
N GLN A 146 -13.40 16.80 -6.61
CA GLN A 146 -14.56 16.22 -7.31
C GLN A 146 -15.78 16.16 -6.37
N LYS A 147 -16.23 17.33 -5.91
CA LYS A 147 -17.30 17.46 -4.92
C LYS A 147 -18.58 16.70 -5.31
N ASP A 148 -19.02 16.81 -6.57
CA ASP A 148 -20.29 16.22 -7.02
C ASP A 148 -20.27 14.68 -7.00
N THR A 149 -19.08 14.08 -7.17
CA THR A 149 -18.88 12.63 -7.10
C THR A 149 -18.66 12.16 -5.67
N VAL A 150 -17.85 12.88 -4.90
CA VAL A 150 -17.38 12.44 -3.57
C VAL A 150 -18.41 12.71 -2.48
N LEU A 151 -19.15 13.82 -2.55
CA LEU A 151 -20.10 14.20 -1.51
C LEU A 151 -21.21 13.16 -1.31
N PRO A 152 -21.88 12.62 -2.36
CA PRO A 152 -22.88 11.56 -2.18
C PRO A 152 -22.28 10.30 -1.55
N LEU A 153 -21.04 9.93 -1.93
CA LEU A 153 -20.35 8.75 -1.39
C LEU A 153 -20.01 8.92 0.09
N LEU A 154 -19.56 10.12 0.47
CA LEU A 154 -19.25 10.45 1.86
C LEU A 154 -20.51 10.44 2.73
N VAL A 155 -21.62 11.00 2.23
CA VAL A 155 -22.92 10.96 2.92
C VAL A 155 -23.39 9.51 3.08
N ASP A 156 -23.30 8.70 2.03
CA ASP A 156 -23.66 7.28 2.07
C ASP A 156 -22.83 6.50 3.08
N LEU A 157 -21.52 6.74 3.11
CA LEU A 157 -20.58 6.14 4.06
C LEU A 157 -20.94 6.48 5.51
N LEU A 158 -21.14 7.76 5.82
CA LEU A 158 -21.42 8.20 7.19
C LEU A 158 -22.83 7.81 7.65
N TRP A 159 -23.80 7.73 6.75
CA TRP A 159 -25.19 7.48 7.11
C TRP A 159 -25.56 5.99 7.10
N LYS A 160 -25.21 5.26 6.03
CA LYS A 160 -25.57 3.84 5.88
C LYS A 160 -24.51 2.90 6.44
N HIS A 161 -23.28 3.38 6.55
CA HIS A 161 -22.12 2.57 6.93
C HIS A 161 -21.36 3.18 8.12
N ALA A 162 -22.11 3.80 9.05
CA ALA A 162 -21.57 4.50 10.22
C ALA A 162 -20.62 3.66 11.11
N TYR A 163 -20.76 2.33 11.09
CA TYR A 163 -19.91 1.39 11.84
C TYR A 163 -18.77 0.79 11.01
N SER A 164 -18.52 1.29 9.80
CA SER A 164 -17.37 0.89 9.00
C SER A 164 -16.08 1.48 9.56
N ALA A 165 -14.96 0.80 9.31
CA ALA A 165 -13.65 1.30 9.72
C ALA A 165 -13.37 2.71 9.15
N GLU A 166 -13.83 2.99 7.93
CA GLU A 166 -13.68 4.29 7.29
C GLU A 166 -14.57 5.36 7.96
N ALA A 167 -15.83 5.04 8.26
CA ALA A 167 -16.71 5.96 8.96
C ALA A 167 -16.18 6.31 10.35
N GLU A 168 -15.60 5.34 11.08
CA GLU A 168 -14.90 5.60 12.34
C GLU A 168 -13.66 6.48 12.17
N MET A 169 -12.93 6.36 11.06
CA MET A 169 -11.75 7.17 10.77
C MET A 169 -12.11 8.62 10.37
N ILE A 170 -13.21 8.80 9.65
CA ILE A 170 -13.60 10.08 9.05
C ILE A 170 -14.55 10.87 9.97
N GLY A 171 -15.54 10.20 10.55
CA GLY A 171 -16.66 10.79 11.28
C GLY A 171 -16.26 11.73 12.42
N PRO A 172 -15.38 11.34 13.36
CA PRO A 172 -15.03 12.16 14.52
C PRO A 172 -14.34 13.50 14.21
N ARG A 173 -13.85 13.69 12.98
CA ARG A 173 -13.00 14.85 12.64
C ARG A 173 -13.60 15.81 11.61
N LEU A 174 -14.53 15.37 10.77
CA LEU A 174 -15.28 16.31 9.93
C LEU A 174 -16.13 17.28 10.77
N GLU A 175 -16.60 16.86 11.95
CA GLU A 175 -17.27 17.77 12.90
C GLU A 175 -16.35 18.85 13.48
N LEU A 176 -15.03 18.61 13.55
CA LEU A 176 -14.05 19.59 14.04
C LEU A 176 -13.67 20.61 12.96
N SER A 177 -13.72 20.21 11.69
CA SER A 177 -13.48 21.08 10.53
C SER A 177 -14.65 22.05 10.28
N ALA A 178 -15.89 21.62 10.59
CA ALA A 178 -17.10 22.43 10.43
C ALA A 178 -17.30 23.49 11.53
N ARG A 179 -16.47 23.48 12.59
CA ARG A 179 -16.52 24.42 13.73
C ARG A 179 -15.42 25.48 13.73
N ARG A 180 -14.68 25.64 12.62
CA ARG A 180 -13.67 26.70 12.46
C ARG A 180 -14.11 27.73 11.43
#